data_AF-A0A5N6V3W6-F1
#
_entry.id   AF-A0A5N6V3W6-F1
#
_cell.length_a   1.000
_cell.length_b   1.000
_cell.length_c   1.000
_cell.angle_alpha   90.00
_cell.angle_beta   90.00
_cell.angle_gamma   90.00
#
_symmetry.space_group_name_H-M   'P 1'
#
loop_
_entity.id
_entity.type
_entity.pdbx_description
1 polymer ?
#
loop_
_entity_poly.entity_id
_entity_poly.type
_entity_poly.pdbx_seq_one_letter_code
_entity_poly.pdbx_strand_id
1 'polypeptide(L)'
;MDNHVAANVFGTLGAVLWSLQLLPQIWKNWRRHNSESLSAAFFLSWAMAGVPLGVYNISNNFNIALQVQPNILIFLSLWTWSQCKYYGNKWSLKKLVPLAIVIGAVLGGAETGLVFALRVAFRKGHKWPSTLMAILSAVLLAAGVLRHYIDMFRTRSDAGLSLKFALLDASGDVASILSVIFQPSLDILGLVIYGTDAENEESLEVDGPSDSMNYQ
;
A
#
# COMPACT_ATOMS: atom_id res chain seq x y z
N MET A 1 19.43 3.61 13.84
CA MET A 1 20.48 4.31 13.08
C MET A 1 19.75 5.34 12.24
N ASP A 2 19.55 6.51 12.80
CA ASP A 2 18.57 7.45 12.28
C ASP A 2 19.25 8.30 11.21
N ASN A 3 18.88 8.08 9.96
CA ASN A 3 19.48 8.80 8.84
C ASN A 3 18.40 9.17 7.83
N HIS A 4 17.88 10.40 7.97
CA HIS A 4 16.84 10.95 7.10
C HIS A 4 17.28 10.97 5.62
N VAL A 5 18.58 11.15 5.36
CA VAL A 5 19.12 11.11 4.00
C VAL A 5 19.04 9.69 3.45
N ALA A 6 19.45 8.68 4.23
CA ALA A 6 19.32 7.29 3.83
C ALA A 6 17.86 6.89 3.59
N ALA A 7 16.94 7.26 4.48
CA ALA A 7 15.52 6.99 4.32
C ALA A 7 14.95 7.61 3.02
N ASN A 8 15.31 8.86 2.71
CA ASN A 8 14.87 9.50 1.46
C ASN A 8 15.51 8.85 0.21
N VAL A 9 16.80 8.50 0.27
CA VAL A 9 17.49 7.85 -0.84
C VAL A 9 16.91 6.46 -1.11
N PHE A 10 16.76 5.62 -0.10
CA PHE A 10 16.16 4.28 -0.25
C PHE A 10 14.69 4.35 -0.63
N GLY A 11 13.92 5.29 -0.05
CA GLY A 11 12.52 5.49 -0.41
C GLY A 11 12.34 5.95 -1.85
N THR A 12 13.22 6.83 -2.34
CA THR A 12 13.21 7.28 -3.74
C THR A 12 13.64 6.16 -4.68
N LEU A 13 14.70 5.42 -4.34
CA LEU A 13 15.16 4.28 -5.12
C LEU A 13 14.07 3.20 -5.21
N GLY A 14 13.44 2.85 -4.09
CA GLY A 14 12.33 1.91 -4.03
C GLY A 14 11.16 2.37 -4.89
N ALA A 15 10.72 3.62 -4.73
CA ALA A 15 9.64 4.19 -5.55
C ALA A 15 9.96 4.16 -7.04
N VAL A 16 11.19 4.48 -7.45
CA VAL A 16 11.63 4.43 -8.86
C VAL A 16 11.65 3.01 -9.38
N LEU A 17 12.33 2.08 -8.70
CA LEU A 17 12.43 0.67 -9.13
C LEU A 17 11.05 0.04 -9.26
N TRP A 18 10.19 0.28 -8.27
CA TRP A 18 8.83 -0.22 -8.23
C TRP A 18 7.94 0.42 -9.31
N SER A 19 8.09 1.72 -9.59
CA SER A 19 7.36 2.38 -10.68
C SER A 19 7.80 1.86 -12.06
N LEU A 20 9.07 1.53 -12.23
CA LEU A 20 9.61 1.03 -13.49
C LEU A 20 9.09 -0.38 -13.83
N GLN A 21 8.61 -1.16 -12.87
CA GLN A 21 8.25 -2.56 -13.12
C GLN A 21 7.11 -2.74 -14.11
N LEU A 22 6.15 -1.82 -14.14
CA LEU A 22 5.00 -1.90 -15.05
C LEU A 22 5.33 -1.38 -16.46
N LEU A 23 6.38 -0.57 -16.63
CA LEU A 23 6.71 0.06 -17.91
C LEU A 23 7.08 -0.94 -19.03
N PRO A 24 7.94 -1.96 -18.80
CA PRO A 24 8.22 -2.98 -19.81
C PRO A 24 6.97 -3.69 -20.29
N GLN A 25 6.01 -3.93 -19.39
CA GLN A 25 4.75 -4.59 -19.72
C GLN A 25 3.84 -3.70 -20.55
N ILE A 26 3.71 -2.41 -20.18
CA ILE A 26 2.97 -1.40 -20.96
C ILE A 26 3.54 -1.28 -22.37
N TRP A 27 4.87 -1.24 -22.49
CA TRP A 27 5.55 -1.15 -23.78
C TRP A 27 5.38 -2.43 -24.62
N LYS A 28 5.48 -3.62 -24.00
CA LYS A 28 5.24 -4.90 -24.68
C LYS A 28 3.81 -5.00 -25.21
N ASN A 29 2.82 -4.58 -24.41
CA ASN A 29 1.42 -4.54 -24.80
C ASN A 29 1.20 -3.60 -26.00
N TRP A 30 1.78 -2.40 -25.95
CA TRP A 30 1.72 -1.44 -27.06
C TRP A 30 2.40 -1.97 -28.33
N ARG A 31 3.56 -2.60 -28.23
CA ARG A 31 4.29 -3.11 -29.40
C ARG A 31 3.58 -4.30 -30.06
N ARG A 32 3.09 -5.25 -29.28
CA ARG A 32 2.51 -6.50 -29.81
C ARG A 32 1.06 -6.37 -30.26
N HIS A 33 0.33 -5.33 -29.83
CA HIS A 33 -1.10 -5.14 -30.11
C HIS A 33 -1.97 -6.38 -29.78
N ASN A 34 -1.44 -7.29 -28.97
CA ASN A 34 -2.08 -8.52 -28.55
C ASN A 34 -1.84 -8.65 -27.04
N SER A 35 -2.89 -9.00 -26.30
CA SER A 35 -2.83 -9.24 -24.85
C SER A 35 -3.36 -10.63 -24.53
N GLU A 36 -2.83 -11.61 -25.26
CA GLU A 36 -2.96 -13.02 -24.90
C GLU A 36 -2.43 -13.25 -23.49
N SER A 37 -3.36 -13.61 -22.60
CA SER A 37 -3.13 -14.16 -21.26
C SER A 37 -2.50 -13.26 -20.19
N LEU A 38 -2.56 -11.93 -20.33
CA LEU A 38 -2.24 -11.03 -19.21
C LEU A 38 -3.50 -10.80 -18.37
N SER A 39 -3.52 -11.27 -17.12
CA SER A 39 -4.71 -11.20 -16.26
C SER A 39 -5.07 -9.72 -16.02
N ALA A 40 -6.00 -9.16 -16.79
CA ALA A 40 -6.48 -7.80 -16.54
C ALA A 40 -6.98 -7.64 -15.09
N ALA A 41 -7.50 -8.73 -14.51
CA ALA A 41 -7.87 -8.79 -13.10
C ALA A 41 -6.70 -8.54 -12.13
N PHE A 42 -5.48 -8.96 -12.47
CA PHE A 42 -4.27 -8.67 -11.70
C PHE A 42 -4.04 -7.16 -11.57
N PHE A 43 -3.97 -6.43 -12.68
CA PHE A 43 -3.75 -4.98 -12.64
C PHE A 43 -4.90 -4.24 -11.94
N LEU A 44 -6.14 -4.67 -12.14
CA LEU A 44 -7.25 -4.06 -11.42
C LEU A 44 -7.16 -4.32 -9.91
N SER A 45 -6.74 -5.53 -9.49
CA SER A 45 -6.53 -5.85 -8.07
C SER A 45 -5.43 -4.99 -7.45
N TRP A 46 -4.35 -4.75 -8.19
CA TRP A 46 -3.24 -3.91 -7.76
C TRP A 46 -3.61 -2.43 -7.70
N ALA A 47 -4.43 -1.94 -8.63
CA ALA A 47 -5.01 -0.61 -8.53
C ALA A 47 -5.87 -0.45 -7.27
N MET A 48 -6.64 -1.47 -6.89
CA MET A 48 -7.40 -1.45 -5.64
C MET A 48 -6.50 -1.55 -4.41
N ALA A 49 -5.44 -2.36 -4.46
CA ALA A 49 -4.47 -2.52 -3.37
C ALA A 49 -3.63 -1.26 -3.12
N GLY A 50 -3.41 -0.45 -4.15
CA GLY A 50 -2.72 0.83 -4.03
C GLY A 50 -3.46 1.83 -3.13
N VAL A 51 -4.79 1.73 -2.99
CA VAL A 51 -5.59 2.61 -2.12
C VAL A 51 -5.21 2.46 -0.65
N PRO A 52 -5.33 1.28 0.00
CA PRO A 52 -4.92 1.13 1.40
C PRO A 52 -3.42 1.39 1.59
N LEU A 53 -2.57 1.09 0.60
CA LEU A 53 -1.14 1.41 0.66
C LEU A 53 -0.90 2.93 0.71
N GLY A 54 -1.57 3.69 -0.16
CA GLY A 54 -1.49 5.14 -0.20
C GLY A 54 -2.06 5.77 1.07
N VAL A 55 -3.20 5.29 1.54
CA VAL A 55 -3.80 5.69 2.83
C VAL A 55 -2.81 5.50 3.97
N TYR A 56 -2.16 4.33 4.04
CA TYR A 56 -1.13 4.03 5.04
C TYR A 56 0.05 5.01 4.92
N ASN A 57 0.66 5.14 3.74
CA ASN A 57 1.86 5.96 3.58
C ASN A 57 1.62 7.46 3.83
N ILE A 58 0.47 7.99 3.38
CA ILE A 58 0.08 9.39 3.56
C ILE A 58 -0.30 9.68 5.01
N SER A 59 -1.04 8.77 5.66
CA SER A 59 -1.53 9.02 7.02
C SER A 59 -0.43 8.92 8.08
N ASN A 60 0.60 8.08 7.85
CA ASN A 60 1.79 7.99 8.71
C ASN A 60 2.87 9.02 8.35
N ASN A 61 2.63 9.91 7.38
CA ASN A 61 3.59 10.93 6.91
C ASN A 61 4.97 10.35 6.56
N PHE A 62 4.99 9.22 5.84
CA PHE A 62 6.26 8.67 5.35
C PHE A 62 6.92 9.58 4.30
N ASN A 63 8.14 9.24 3.86
CA ASN A 63 8.86 10.02 2.85
C ASN A 63 7.99 10.28 1.61
N ILE A 64 8.12 11.46 1.00
CA ILE A 64 7.28 11.86 -0.15
C ILE A 64 7.32 10.82 -1.27
N ALA A 65 8.47 10.17 -1.49
CA ALA A 65 8.60 9.08 -2.44
C ALA A 65 7.64 7.91 -2.15
N LEU A 66 7.54 7.47 -0.88
CA LEU A 66 6.62 6.41 -0.45
C LEU A 66 5.15 6.85 -0.48
N GLN A 67 4.85 8.14 -0.32
CA GLN A 67 3.48 8.65 -0.47
C GLN A 67 3.02 8.68 -1.93
N VAL A 68 3.91 9.02 -2.85
CA VAL A 68 3.63 9.12 -4.29
C VAL A 68 3.64 7.74 -4.95
N GLN A 69 4.46 6.80 -4.46
CA GLN A 69 4.62 5.47 -5.03
C GLN A 69 3.28 4.71 -5.26
N PRO A 70 2.35 4.61 -4.28
CA PRO A 70 1.07 3.91 -4.47
C PRO A 70 0.18 4.58 -5.52
N ASN A 71 0.22 5.90 -5.61
CA ASN A 71 -0.53 6.65 -6.61
C ASN A 71 -0.04 6.37 -8.03
N ILE A 72 1.29 6.26 -8.20
CA ILE A 72 1.88 5.83 -9.47
C ILE A 72 1.45 4.40 -9.81
N LEU A 73 1.45 3.48 -8.83
CA LEU A 73 0.98 2.11 -9.03
C LEU A 73 -0.47 2.06 -9.50
N ILE A 74 -1.38 2.79 -8.84
CA ILE A 74 -2.79 2.85 -9.22
C ILE A 74 -2.90 3.29 -10.68
N PHE A 75 -2.22 4.38 -11.04
CA PHE A 75 -2.25 4.92 -12.40
C PHE A 75 -1.71 3.93 -13.44
N LEU A 76 -0.50 3.40 -13.25
CA LEU A 76 0.12 2.47 -14.19
C LEU A 76 -0.67 1.15 -14.30
N SER A 77 -1.29 0.71 -13.20
CA SER A 77 -2.14 -0.48 -13.18
C SER A 77 -3.44 -0.25 -13.97
N LEU A 78 -4.12 0.88 -13.77
CA LEU A 78 -5.30 1.25 -14.57
C LEU A 78 -4.98 1.44 -16.05
N TRP A 79 -3.82 2.01 -16.36
CA TRP A 79 -3.33 2.14 -17.73
C TRP A 79 -3.11 0.77 -18.38
N THR A 80 -2.42 -0.13 -17.69
CA THR A 80 -2.14 -1.49 -18.19
C THR A 80 -3.42 -2.30 -18.33
N TRP A 81 -4.33 -2.21 -17.36
CA TRP A 81 -5.67 -2.80 -17.43
C TRP A 81 -6.45 -2.30 -18.67
N SER A 82 -6.37 -1.00 -18.93
CA SER A 82 -6.99 -0.38 -20.10
C SER A 82 -6.42 -0.96 -21.39
N GLN A 83 -5.10 -1.06 -21.50
CA GLN A 83 -4.45 -1.71 -22.64
C GLN A 83 -4.89 -3.16 -22.84
N CYS A 84 -5.00 -3.96 -21.77
CA CYS A 84 -5.48 -5.34 -21.85
C CYS A 84 -6.92 -5.42 -22.39
N LYS A 85 -7.81 -4.52 -21.94
CA LYS A 85 -9.20 -4.48 -22.44
C LYS A 85 -9.29 -3.98 -23.89
N TYR A 86 -8.44 -3.04 -24.27
CA TYR A 86 -8.39 -2.51 -25.64
C TYR A 86 -7.84 -3.53 -26.64
N TYR A 87 -6.64 -4.07 -26.40
CA TYR A 87 -5.98 -4.97 -27.33
C TYR A 87 -6.52 -6.41 -27.28
N GLY A 88 -6.93 -6.89 -26.10
CA GLY A 88 -7.34 -8.28 -25.90
C GLY A 88 -8.83 -8.49 -26.16
N ASN A 89 -9.67 -7.72 -25.46
CA ASN A 89 -11.13 -7.83 -25.58
C ASN A 89 -11.71 -6.96 -26.72
N LYS A 90 -10.87 -6.22 -27.46
CA LYS A 90 -11.27 -5.29 -28.54
C LYS A 90 -12.31 -4.25 -28.10
N TRP A 91 -12.25 -3.80 -26.85
CA TRP A 91 -13.16 -2.76 -26.36
C TRP A 91 -12.85 -1.42 -27.04
N SER A 92 -13.88 -0.64 -27.37
CA SER A 92 -13.69 0.71 -27.93
C SER A 92 -13.15 1.68 -26.87
N LEU A 93 -12.23 2.56 -27.28
CA LEU A 93 -11.71 3.65 -26.42
C LEU A 93 -12.82 4.53 -25.84
N LYS A 94 -13.93 4.69 -26.57
CA LYS A 94 -15.09 5.48 -26.13
C LYS A 94 -15.76 4.92 -24.88
N LYS A 95 -15.66 3.61 -24.63
CA LYS A 95 -16.16 2.96 -23.41
C LYS A 95 -15.08 2.89 -22.34
N LEU A 96 -13.85 2.64 -22.76
CA LEU A 96 -12.73 2.37 -21.88
C LEU A 96 -12.25 3.61 -21.12
N VAL A 97 -12.07 4.74 -21.82
CA VAL A 97 -11.58 5.99 -21.23
C VAL A 97 -12.51 6.50 -20.13
N PRO A 98 -13.84 6.66 -20.34
CA PRO A 98 -14.72 7.11 -19.27
C PRO A 98 -14.77 6.11 -18.10
N LEU A 99 -14.73 4.80 -18.37
CA LEU A 99 -14.71 3.80 -17.32
C LEU A 99 -13.44 3.86 -16.48
N ALA A 100 -12.27 4.01 -17.10
CA ALA A 100 -11.00 4.17 -16.40
C ALA A 100 -10.97 5.46 -15.55
N ILE A 101 -11.53 6.56 -16.07
CA ILE A 101 -11.67 7.81 -15.31
C ILE A 101 -12.58 7.63 -14.10
N VAL A 102 -13.73 6.98 -14.27
CA VAL A 102 -14.66 6.71 -13.16
C VAL A 102 -13.99 5.82 -12.10
N ILE A 103 -13.31 4.75 -12.50
CA ILE A 103 -12.59 3.90 -11.57
C ILE A 103 -11.50 4.71 -10.84
N GLY A 104 -10.70 5.49 -11.57
CA GLY A 104 -9.67 6.34 -10.98
C GLY A 104 -10.23 7.37 -9.99
N ALA A 105 -11.35 8.02 -10.32
CA ALA A 105 -12.03 8.97 -9.45
C ALA A 105 -12.59 8.31 -8.19
N VAL A 106 -13.17 7.11 -8.31
CA VAL A 106 -13.64 6.33 -7.16
C VAL A 106 -12.50 5.91 -6.26
N LEU A 107 -11.40 5.40 -6.82
CA LEU A 107 -10.23 4.97 -6.06
C LEU A 107 -9.54 6.15 -5.35
N GLY A 108 -9.33 7.28 -6.05
CA GLY A 108 -8.73 8.48 -5.47
C GLY A 108 -9.63 9.16 -4.44
N GLY A 109 -10.95 9.16 -4.68
CA GLY A 109 -11.93 9.63 -3.70
C GLY A 109 -11.96 8.77 -2.44
N ALA A 110 -11.91 7.44 -2.60
CA ALA A 110 -11.83 6.50 -1.49
C ALA A 110 -10.53 6.66 -0.69
N GLU A 111 -9.38 6.77 -1.37
CA GLU A 111 -8.08 7.05 -0.73
C GLU A 111 -8.14 8.33 0.09
N THR A 112 -8.58 9.44 -0.53
CA THR A 112 -8.68 10.74 0.14
C THR A 112 -9.61 10.68 1.35
N GLY A 113 -10.80 10.09 1.20
CA GLY A 113 -11.77 9.93 2.29
C GLY A 113 -11.21 9.10 3.45
N LEU A 114 -10.54 7.99 3.15
CA LEU A 114 -9.89 7.13 4.14
C LEU A 114 -8.72 7.82 4.84
N VAL A 115 -7.90 8.61 4.12
CA VAL A 115 -6.83 9.42 4.72
C VAL A 115 -7.41 10.39 5.75
N PHE A 116 -8.50 11.10 5.42
CA PHE A 116 -9.15 11.99 6.39
C PHE A 116 -9.70 11.22 7.59
N ALA A 117 -10.33 10.06 7.36
CA ALA A 117 -10.86 9.21 8.43
C ALA A 117 -9.74 8.71 9.37
N LEU A 118 -8.60 8.25 8.83
CA LEU A 118 -7.46 7.80 9.62
C LEU A 118 -6.80 8.95 10.38
N ARG A 119 -6.68 10.14 9.77
CA ARG A 119 -6.20 11.34 10.47
C ARG A 119 -7.09 11.70 11.66
N VAL A 120 -8.41 11.55 11.54
CA VAL A 120 -9.34 11.71 12.67
C VAL A 120 -9.10 10.64 13.74
N ALA A 121 -8.92 9.37 13.35
CA ALA A 121 -8.67 8.27 14.27
C ALA A 121 -7.35 8.45 15.05
N PHE A 122 -6.29 8.93 14.39
CA PHE A 122 -5.02 9.27 15.03
C PHE A 122 -5.17 10.39 16.07
N ARG A 123 -5.96 11.42 15.79
CA ARG A 123 -6.27 12.47 16.78
C ARG A 123 -7.00 11.93 18.01
N LYS A 124 -7.71 10.82 17.87
CA LYS A 124 -8.35 10.08 18.98
C LYS A 124 -7.44 9.04 19.62
N GLY A 125 -6.14 9.01 19.29
CA GLY A 125 -5.17 8.06 19.85
C GLY A 125 -5.21 6.64 19.26
N HIS A 126 -6.06 6.37 18.26
CA HIS A 126 -6.22 5.01 17.71
C HIS A 126 -5.24 4.77 16.56
N LYS A 127 -4.21 3.94 16.78
CA LYS A 127 -3.22 3.57 15.76
C LYS A 127 -3.59 2.35 14.92
N TRP A 128 -4.47 1.47 15.43
CA TRP A 128 -4.87 0.22 14.76
C TRP A 128 -5.43 0.38 13.33
N PRO A 129 -6.16 1.47 12.95
CA PRO A 129 -6.69 1.60 11.59
C PRO A 129 -5.59 1.73 10.54
N SER A 130 -4.46 2.34 10.91
CA SER A 130 -3.27 2.45 10.06
C SER A 130 -2.66 1.08 9.80
N THR A 131 -2.47 0.28 10.85
CA THR A 131 -1.97 -1.10 10.74
C THR A 131 -2.89 -1.97 9.90
N LEU A 132 -4.21 -1.80 10.03
CA LEU A 132 -5.18 -2.49 9.19
C LEU A 132 -4.98 -2.16 7.70
N MET A 133 -4.77 -0.89 7.34
CA MET A 133 -4.52 -0.50 5.95
C MET A 133 -3.24 -1.12 5.39
N ALA A 134 -2.17 -1.19 6.19
CA ALA A 134 -0.94 -1.86 5.80
C ALA A 134 -1.15 -3.36 5.53
N ILE A 135 -1.82 -4.08 6.45
CA ILE A 135 -2.12 -5.51 6.31
C ILE A 135 -3.02 -5.74 5.09
N LEU A 136 -4.09 -4.94 4.94
CA LEU A 136 -5.03 -5.04 3.83
C LEU A 136 -4.31 -4.85 2.49
N SER A 137 -3.43 -3.86 2.39
CA SER A 137 -2.61 -3.63 1.20
C SER A 137 -1.73 -4.84 0.89
N ALA A 138 -0.97 -5.34 1.87
CA ALA A 138 -0.06 -6.46 1.69
C ALA A 138 -0.80 -7.72 1.21
N VAL A 139 -1.95 -8.03 1.83
CA VAL A 139 -2.80 -9.16 1.45
C VAL A 139 -3.35 -8.99 0.04
N LEU A 140 -3.82 -7.79 -0.35
CA LEU A 140 -4.38 -7.55 -1.67
C LEU A 140 -3.31 -7.63 -2.78
N LEU A 141 -2.11 -7.07 -2.55
CA LEU A 141 -0.99 -7.16 -3.49
C LEU A 141 -0.57 -8.62 -3.70
N ALA A 142 -0.39 -9.36 -2.60
CA ALA A 142 -0.04 -10.77 -2.62
C ALA A 142 -1.14 -11.63 -3.29
N ALA A 143 -2.41 -11.36 -2.99
CA ALA A 143 -3.53 -12.05 -3.61
C ALA A 143 -3.62 -11.77 -5.11
N GLY A 144 -3.33 -10.54 -5.55
CA GLY A 144 -3.22 -10.19 -6.96
C GLY A 144 -2.16 -11.03 -7.66
N VAL A 145 -0.93 -11.03 -7.12
CA VAL A 145 0.20 -11.82 -7.65
C VAL A 145 -0.16 -13.31 -7.67
N LEU A 146 -0.68 -13.85 -6.58
CA LEU A 146 -1.06 -15.25 -6.46
C LEU A 146 -2.12 -15.64 -7.51
N ARG A 147 -3.16 -14.82 -7.67
CA ARG A 147 -4.20 -15.05 -8.69
C ARG A 147 -3.60 -15.07 -10.09
N HIS A 148 -2.65 -14.18 -10.38
CA HIS A 148 -1.96 -14.19 -11.67
C HIS A 148 -1.15 -15.46 -11.89
N TYR A 149 -0.40 -15.93 -10.88
CA TYR A 149 0.33 -17.19 -10.96
C TYR A 149 -0.61 -18.39 -11.14
N ILE A 150 -1.73 -18.45 -10.42
CA ILE A 150 -2.74 -19.51 -10.57
C ILE A 150 -3.32 -19.53 -11.98
N ASP A 151 -3.70 -18.36 -12.52
CA ASP A 151 -4.22 -18.24 -13.88
C ASP A 151 -3.20 -18.78 -14.90
N MET A 152 -1.92 -18.42 -14.74
CA MET A 152 -0.82 -18.91 -15.58
C MET A 152 -0.64 -20.43 -15.51
N PHE A 153 -0.67 -21.02 -14.31
CA PHE A 153 -0.55 -22.47 -14.15
C PHE A 153 -1.72 -23.22 -14.81
N ARG A 154 -2.94 -22.65 -14.77
CA ARG A 154 -4.12 -23.26 -15.38
C ARG A 154 -4.14 -23.13 -16.90
N THR A 155 -3.75 -21.99 -17.45
CA THR A 155 -3.80 -21.76 -18.91
C THR A 155 -2.61 -22.31 -19.67
N ARG A 156 -1.58 -22.87 -18.98
CA ARG A 156 -0.34 -23.41 -19.60
C ARG A 156 0.32 -22.38 -20.54
N SER A 157 0.05 -21.10 -20.32
CA SER A 157 0.50 -20.03 -21.19
C SER A 157 1.85 -19.52 -20.69
N ASP A 158 2.85 -19.58 -21.54
CA ASP A 158 4.20 -19.01 -21.40
C ASP A 158 4.21 -17.46 -21.42
N ALA A 159 3.04 -16.84 -21.37
CA ALA A 159 2.82 -15.41 -21.16
C ALA A 159 3.04 -14.95 -19.71
N GLY A 160 4.01 -15.57 -19.02
CA GLY A 160 4.32 -15.27 -17.63
C GLY A 160 4.78 -13.82 -17.43
N LEU A 161 4.40 -13.26 -16.29
CA LEU A 161 5.10 -12.14 -15.67
C LEU A 161 6.61 -12.41 -15.79
N SER A 162 7.34 -11.55 -16.48
CA SER A 162 8.78 -11.75 -16.70
C SER A 162 9.45 -11.98 -15.33
N LEU A 163 10.33 -12.97 -15.20
CA LEU A 163 11.13 -13.13 -13.97
C LEU A 163 11.81 -11.80 -13.57
N LYS A 164 12.14 -10.96 -14.56
CA LYS A 164 12.67 -9.61 -14.36
C LYS A 164 11.67 -8.65 -13.70
N PHE A 165 10.37 -8.78 -13.98
CA PHE A 165 9.31 -8.03 -13.29
C PHE A 165 9.26 -8.41 -11.82
N ALA A 166 9.19 -9.71 -11.52
CA ALA A 166 9.07 -10.19 -10.15
C ALA A 166 10.31 -9.82 -9.31
N LEU A 167 11.49 -9.90 -9.93
CA LEU A 167 12.73 -9.47 -9.29
C LEU A 167 12.77 -7.95 -9.04
N LEU A 168 12.31 -7.15 -10.01
CA LEU A 168 12.26 -5.70 -9.87
C LEU A 168 11.26 -5.27 -8.79
N ASP A 169 10.08 -5.88 -8.75
CA ASP A 169 9.05 -5.70 -7.71
C ASP A 169 9.60 -6.03 -6.32
N ALA A 170 10.18 -7.23 -6.15
CA ALA A 170 10.80 -7.64 -4.90
C ALA A 170 11.94 -6.72 -4.47
N SER A 171 12.77 -6.23 -5.41
CA SER A 171 13.83 -5.27 -5.09
C SER A 171 13.30 -3.90 -4.65
N GLY A 172 12.20 -3.44 -5.25
CA GLY A 172 11.50 -2.23 -4.84
C GLY A 172 10.95 -2.35 -3.42
N ASP A 173 10.31 -3.49 -3.12
CA ASP A 173 9.80 -3.80 -1.78
C ASP A 173 10.90 -3.83 -0.73
N VAL A 174 12.04 -4.49 -1.02
CA VAL A 174 13.21 -4.52 -0.12
C VAL A 174 13.75 -3.10 0.11
N ALA A 175 13.88 -2.28 -0.93
CA ALA A 175 14.33 -0.89 -0.79
C ALA A 175 13.34 -0.04 0.04
N SER A 176 12.04 -0.24 -0.16
CA SER A 176 11.00 0.44 0.63
C SER A 176 10.99 -0.01 2.10
N ILE A 177 11.22 -1.30 2.39
CA ILE A 177 11.38 -1.81 3.76
C ILE A 177 12.62 -1.19 4.41
N LEU A 178 13.75 -1.15 3.70
CA LEU A 178 14.97 -0.48 4.19
C LEU A 178 14.71 1.00 4.50
N SER A 179 13.98 1.71 3.63
CA SER A 179 13.58 3.11 3.89
C SER A 179 12.81 3.26 5.20
N VAL A 180 11.91 2.32 5.52
CA VAL A 180 11.13 2.35 6.77
C VAL A 180 12.01 2.04 7.98
N ILE A 181 12.97 1.11 7.87
CA ILE A 181 13.92 0.77 8.95
C ILE A 181 14.81 1.95 9.34
N PHE A 182 15.22 2.76 8.36
CA PHE A 182 16.04 3.96 8.60
C PHE A 182 15.23 5.21 8.96
N GLN A 183 13.89 5.10 9.02
CA GLN A 183 13.01 6.21 9.36
C GLN A 183 12.90 6.38 10.90
N PRO A 184 12.86 7.61 11.43
CA PRO A 184 12.96 7.87 12.88
C PRO A 184 11.71 7.52 13.69
N SER A 185 10.62 7.08 13.05
CA SER A 185 9.33 6.85 13.72
C SER A 185 9.07 5.39 14.04
N LEU A 186 10.11 4.63 14.40
CA LEU A 186 9.91 3.54 15.36
C LEU A 186 9.68 4.20 16.71
N ASP A 187 8.40 4.36 17.04
CA ASP A 187 7.95 4.76 18.36
C ASP A 187 8.60 3.84 19.40
N ILE A 188 9.65 4.36 20.06
CA ILE A 188 10.12 3.91 21.37
C ILE A 188 8.92 3.84 22.36
N LEU A 189 7.83 4.56 22.09
CA LEU A 189 6.52 4.44 22.73
C LEU A 189 5.88 3.05 22.66
N GLY A 190 6.14 2.22 21.64
CA GLY A 190 5.68 0.83 21.64
C GLY A 190 6.45 -0.05 22.63
N LEU A 191 7.74 0.26 22.84
CA LEU A 191 8.61 -0.40 23.81
C LEU A 191 8.31 0.08 25.25
N VAL A 192 7.93 1.35 25.41
CA VAL A 192 7.52 1.91 26.71
C VAL A 192 6.12 1.46 27.10
N ILE A 193 5.15 1.42 26.18
CA ILE A 193 3.77 0.98 26.49
C ILE A 193 3.72 -0.51 26.88
N TYR A 194 4.43 -1.39 26.17
CA TYR A 194 4.56 -2.81 26.58
C TYR A 194 5.47 -3.01 27.79
N GLY A 195 6.29 -2.02 28.15
CA GLY A 195 7.05 -2.00 29.40
C GLY A 195 6.22 -1.56 30.61
N THR A 196 5.22 -0.70 30.42
CA THR A 196 4.39 -0.15 31.51
C THR A 196 3.07 -0.88 31.76
N ASP A 197 2.57 -1.65 30.79
CA ASP A 197 1.38 -2.51 31.02
C ASP A 197 1.71 -3.78 31.83
N ALA A 198 2.97 -4.03 32.15
CA ALA A 198 3.37 -5.09 33.08
C ALA A 198 3.43 -4.65 34.56
N GLU A 199 3.21 -3.37 34.88
CA GLU A 199 3.29 -2.85 36.26
C GLU A 199 1.95 -2.36 36.86
N ASN A 200 0.84 -2.36 36.12
CA ASN A 200 -0.45 -1.87 36.62
C ASN A 200 -1.49 -2.96 36.97
N GLU A 201 -1.02 -4.17 37.30
CA GLU A 201 -1.85 -5.20 37.97
C GLU A 201 -1.73 -5.18 39.51
N GLU A 202 -1.11 -4.15 40.12
CA GLU A 202 -0.85 -4.13 41.57
C GLU A 202 -1.40 -2.92 42.35
N SER A 203 -2.60 -2.40 42.02
CA SER A 203 -3.23 -1.38 42.90
C SER A 203 -4.76 -1.25 42.84
N LEU A 204 -5.49 -2.30 42.47
CA LEU A 204 -6.94 -2.40 42.73
C LEU A 204 -7.22 -3.22 43.98
N GLU A 205 -6.57 -2.91 45.09
CA GLU A 205 -7.15 -3.10 46.41
C GLU A 205 -6.39 -2.24 47.43
N VAL A 206 -7.15 -1.55 48.26
CA VAL A 206 -6.78 -0.91 49.54
C VAL A 206 -6.85 0.63 49.61
N ASP A 207 -7.84 1.04 50.41
CA ASP A 207 -8.02 2.26 51.20
C ASP A 207 -8.23 3.62 50.54
N GLY A 208 -9.49 4.06 50.56
CA GLY A 208 -9.81 5.47 50.75
C GLY A 208 -10.19 5.73 52.22
N PRO A 209 -9.62 6.76 52.88
CA PRO A 209 -10.26 7.38 54.02
C PRO A 209 -10.95 8.67 53.57
N SER A 210 -12.26 8.73 53.81
CA SER A 210 -13.07 9.94 53.72
C SER A 210 -12.78 10.88 54.90
N ASP A 211 -12.64 12.16 54.56
CA ASP A 211 -12.62 13.34 55.41
C ASP A 211 -13.41 13.28 56.74
N SER A 212 -12.84 13.90 57.77
CA SER A 212 -13.58 14.86 58.59
C SER A 212 -12.65 15.86 59.30
N MET A 213 -12.78 17.13 58.90
CA MET A 213 -12.29 18.33 59.57
C MET A 213 -12.82 18.51 60.99
N ASN A 214 -11.97 19.11 61.84
CA ASN A 214 -12.21 20.14 62.87
C ASN A 214 -13.44 20.04 63.81
N TYR A 215 -13.21 20.11 65.13
CA TYR A 215 -13.19 21.34 65.94
C TYR A 215 -13.16 21.00 67.44
N GLN A 216 -12.34 21.76 68.19
CA GLN A 216 -12.23 21.89 69.65
C GLN A 216 -11.45 20.80 70.42
#